data_AF-A0A848WAH3-F1
#
_entry.id   AF-A0A848WAH3-F1
#
_cell.length_a   1.000
_cell.length_b   1.000
_cell.length_c   1.000
_cell.angle_alpha   90.00
_cell.angle_beta   90.00
_cell.angle_gamma   90.00
#
_symmetry.space_group_name_H-M   'P 1'
#
loop_
_entity.id
_entity.type
_entity.pdbx_description
1 polymer ?
#
loop_
_entity_poly.entity_id
_entity_poly.type
_entity_poly.pdbx_seq_one_letter_code
_entity_poly.pdbx_strand_id
1 'polypeptide(L)'
;ETPIDPQAVHPSGDSLTLDLTTRDIGVPASLINGSALEVLGPAVEAFSTEIQIKGALDTRSADVEALTAWRDGGGTVEVASIELQWNTLRITANGTLALDGELQPVGSFATRIAGLEDFITAMEEGGVLSSSDASIARITLAVLTRASDDGGPPRAEIPITLQDRIVRLGPVALIQLPPIVWE
;
A
#
# COMPACT_ATOMS: atom_id res chain seq x y z
N GLU A 1 6.36 7.49 -39.16
CA GLU A 1 6.11 7.26 -37.73
C GLU A 1 5.10 6.13 -37.61
N THR A 2 5.46 5.05 -36.92
CA THR A 2 4.56 3.92 -36.66
C THR A 2 3.59 4.32 -35.54
N PRO A 3 2.27 4.08 -35.66
CA PRO A 3 1.34 4.39 -34.58
C PRO A 3 1.69 3.58 -33.34
N ILE A 4 1.81 4.24 -32.19
CA ILE A 4 1.92 3.56 -30.90
C ILE A 4 0.55 2.95 -30.62
N ASP A 5 0.48 1.63 -30.57
CA ASP A 5 -0.72 0.90 -30.15
C ASP A 5 -0.91 1.11 -28.64
N PRO A 6 -1.98 1.79 -28.19
CA PRO A 6 -2.24 2.00 -26.76
C PRO A 6 -2.55 0.69 -26.00
N GLN A 7 -2.79 -0.43 -26.70
CA GLN A 7 -2.91 -1.76 -26.10
C GLN A 7 -1.55 -2.40 -25.81
N ALA A 8 -0.43 -1.88 -26.34
CA ALA A 8 0.90 -2.48 -26.20
C ALA A 8 1.54 -2.28 -24.82
N VAL A 9 0.87 -1.62 -23.87
CA VAL A 9 1.42 -1.34 -22.53
C VAL A 9 1.06 -2.42 -21.51
N HIS A 10 0.14 -3.32 -21.85
CA HIS A 10 -0.19 -4.46 -20.98
C HIS A 10 0.07 -5.77 -21.73
N PRO A 11 0.81 -6.73 -21.15
CA PRO A 11 0.97 -8.03 -21.77
C PRO A 11 -0.40 -8.69 -21.92
N SER A 12 -0.85 -8.86 -23.17
CA SER A 12 -1.94 -9.76 -23.54
C SER A 12 -1.46 -11.19 -23.30
N GLY A 13 -1.77 -11.74 -22.13
CA GLY A 13 -1.31 -13.06 -21.71
C GLY A 13 -2.06 -13.60 -20.50
N ASP A 14 -1.69 -14.81 -20.08
CA ASP A 14 -2.23 -15.49 -18.92
C ASP A 14 -2.27 -14.55 -17.70
N SER A 15 -3.40 -14.55 -16.99
CA SER A 15 -3.56 -13.79 -15.76
C SER A 15 -4.02 -14.69 -14.63
N LEU A 16 -3.38 -14.58 -13.47
CA LEU A 16 -3.79 -15.25 -12.25
C LEU A 16 -4.57 -14.27 -11.38
N THR A 17 -5.82 -14.60 -11.06
CA THR A 17 -6.64 -13.84 -10.11
C THR A 17 -6.56 -14.49 -8.74
N LEU A 18 -6.41 -13.68 -7.69
CA LEU A 18 -6.42 -14.11 -6.31
C LEU A 18 -7.30 -13.18 -5.48
N ASP A 19 -8.20 -13.80 -4.71
CA ASP A 19 -8.96 -13.15 -3.66
C ASP A 19 -8.48 -13.64 -2.30
N LEU A 20 -8.18 -12.72 -1.39
CA LEU A 20 -7.72 -13.04 -0.04
C LEU A 20 -8.55 -12.27 0.97
N THR A 21 -8.99 -12.94 2.03
CA THR A 21 -9.60 -12.31 3.21
C THR A 21 -9.04 -12.97 4.46
N THR A 22 -8.60 -12.15 5.39
CA THR A 22 -7.99 -12.58 6.65
C THR A 22 -8.35 -11.63 7.78
N ARG A 23 -8.29 -12.13 9.02
CA ARG A 23 -8.56 -11.39 10.26
C ARG A 23 -7.49 -11.71 11.29
N ASP A 24 -7.34 -10.83 12.27
CA ASP A 24 -6.44 -11.02 13.40
C ASP A 24 -4.98 -11.32 12.98
N ILE A 25 -4.45 -10.50 12.07
CA ILE A 25 -3.10 -10.68 11.54
C ILE A 25 -2.10 -10.06 12.50
N GLY A 26 -1.20 -10.88 13.03
CA GLY A 26 -0.06 -10.40 13.80
C GLY A 26 0.96 -9.69 12.90
N VAL A 27 1.26 -8.44 13.23
CA VAL A 27 2.30 -7.65 12.56
C VAL A 27 3.61 -7.80 13.33
N PRO A 28 4.69 -8.30 12.70
CA PRO A 28 5.99 -8.42 13.35
C PRO A 28 6.46 -7.10 13.92
N ALA A 29 6.90 -7.10 15.18
CA ALA A 29 7.41 -5.90 15.85
C ALA A 29 8.58 -5.25 15.09
N SER A 30 9.40 -6.06 14.39
CA SER A 30 10.49 -5.58 13.54
C SER A 30 10.03 -4.70 12.37
N LEU A 31 8.76 -4.77 11.98
CA LEU A 31 8.19 -3.92 10.93
C LEU A 31 7.75 -2.57 11.49
N ILE A 32 7.13 -2.54 12.68
CA ILE A 32 6.44 -1.33 13.17
C ILE A 32 7.22 -0.56 14.23
N ASN A 33 8.14 -1.18 14.97
CA ASN A 33 8.89 -0.48 16.03
C ASN A 33 9.74 0.67 15.47
N GLY A 34 9.61 1.85 16.06
CA GLY A 34 10.29 3.07 15.62
C GLY A 34 9.70 3.70 14.35
N SER A 35 8.56 3.17 13.86
CA SER A 35 7.83 3.71 12.71
C SER A 35 6.60 4.51 13.15
N ALA A 36 5.99 5.25 12.22
CA ALA A 36 4.74 5.95 12.50
C ALA A 36 3.58 4.99 12.81
N LEU A 37 3.67 3.73 12.37
CA LEU A 37 2.60 2.73 12.54
C LEU A 37 2.60 2.06 13.92
N GLU A 38 3.63 2.29 14.76
CA GLU A 38 3.73 1.66 16.08
C GLU A 38 2.50 1.93 16.96
N VAL A 39 1.92 3.13 16.85
CA VAL A 39 0.72 3.54 17.61
C VAL A 39 -0.54 2.76 17.25
N LEU A 40 -0.56 2.06 16.11
CA LEU A 40 -1.68 1.20 15.71
C LEU A 40 -1.65 -0.15 16.42
N GLY A 41 -0.54 -0.49 17.06
CA GLY A 41 -0.36 -1.77 17.74
C GLY A 41 -0.07 -2.94 16.79
N PRO A 42 0.15 -4.15 17.33
CA PRO A 42 0.74 -5.26 16.60
C PRO A 42 -0.29 -6.12 15.85
N ALA A 43 -1.55 -5.72 15.74
CA ALA A 43 -2.60 -6.56 15.17
C ALA A 43 -3.46 -5.79 14.17
N VAL A 44 -3.53 -6.31 12.95
CA VAL A 44 -4.51 -5.91 11.94
C VAL A 44 -5.78 -6.72 12.18
N GLU A 45 -6.90 -6.03 12.38
CA GLU A 45 -8.20 -6.63 12.69
C GLU A 45 -8.78 -7.38 11.48
N ALA A 46 -8.66 -6.78 10.29
CA ALA A 46 -9.14 -7.36 9.05
C ALA A 46 -8.36 -6.83 7.85
N PHE A 47 -8.13 -7.71 6.88
CA PHE A 47 -7.58 -7.38 5.57
C PHE A 47 -8.29 -8.20 4.50
N SER A 48 -8.69 -7.54 3.42
CA SER A 48 -9.13 -8.20 2.19
C SER A 48 -8.52 -7.55 0.97
N THR A 49 -8.27 -8.35 -0.07
CA THR A 49 -7.78 -7.84 -1.34
C THR A 49 -8.22 -8.73 -2.50
N GLU A 50 -8.45 -8.10 -3.64
CA GLU A 50 -8.61 -8.74 -4.95
C GLU A 50 -7.45 -8.27 -5.85
N ILE A 51 -6.66 -9.22 -6.34
CA ILE A 51 -5.51 -8.96 -7.19
C ILE A 51 -5.53 -9.78 -8.48
N GLN A 52 -4.93 -9.22 -9.52
CA GLN A 52 -4.68 -9.89 -10.78
C GLN A 52 -3.21 -9.76 -11.16
N ILE A 53 -2.52 -10.88 -11.24
CA ILE A 53 -1.13 -10.95 -11.73
C ILE A 53 -1.19 -11.03 -13.25
N LYS A 54 -0.52 -10.08 -13.92
CA LYS A 54 -0.43 -9.96 -15.37
C LYS A 54 0.95 -10.39 -15.86
N GLY A 55 0.99 -11.00 -17.04
CA GLY A 55 2.23 -11.50 -17.64
C GLY A 55 2.53 -12.96 -17.27
N ALA A 56 3.43 -13.58 -18.04
CA ALA A 56 3.77 -14.99 -17.89
C ALA A 56 4.64 -15.22 -16.64
N LEU A 57 4.00 -15.41 -15.49
CA LEU A 57 4.67 -15.82 -14.26
C LEU A 57 4.75 -17.35 -14.22
N ASP A 58 5.95 -17.92 -14.13
CA ASP A 58 6.09 -19.35 -13.84
C ASP A 58 5.65 -19.59 -12.40
N THR A 59 4.50 -20.23 -12.20
CA THR A 59 3.94 -20.48 -10.87
C THR A 59 4.60 -21.67 -10.16
N ARG A 60 5.53 -22.37 -10.80
CA ARG A 60 6.21 -23.54 -10.24
C ARG A 60 7.42 -23.17 -9.40
N SER A 61 8.03 -22.01 -9.65
CA SER A 61 9.10 -21.44 -8.84
C SER A 61 8.98 -19.92 -8.76
N ALA A 62 9.19 -19.36 -7.57
CA ALA A 62 9.35 -17.92 -7.37
C ALA A 62 10.84 -17.57 -7.24
N ASP A 63 11.66 -18.16 -8.10
CA ASP A 63 13.10 -17.94 -8.10
C ASP A 63 13.48 -16.63 -8.78
N VAL A 64 14.71 -16.18 -8.54
CA VAL A 64 15.24 -14.93 -9.09
C VAL A 64 15.12 -14.87 -10.62
N GLU A 65 15.34 -15.98 -11.33
CA GLU A 65 15.31 -16.02 -12.79
C GLU A 65 13.88 -15.83 -13.31
N ALA A 66 12.92 -16.58 -12.76
CA ALA A 66 11.52 -16.50 -13.12
C ALA A 66 10.92 -15.11 -12.83
N LEU A 67 11.23 -14.53 -11.67
CA LEU A 67 10.78 -13.19 -11.29
C LEU A 67 11.41 -12.10 -12.15
N THR A 68 12.69 -12.26 -12.51
CA THR A 68 13.37 -11.34 -13.44
C THR A 68 12.74 -11.40 -14.82
N ALA A 69 12.50 -12.60 -15.35
CA ALA A 69 11.87 -12.76 -16.66
C ALA A 69 10.43 -12.20 -16.67
N TRP A 70 9.66 -12.44 -15.60
CA TRP A 70 8.31 -11.88 -15.46
C TRP A 70 8.33 -10.34 -15.43
N ARG A 71 9.21 -9.74 -14.62
CA ARG A 71 9.39 -8.29 -14.56
C ARG A 71 9.81 -7.71 -15.91
N ASP A 72 10.86 -8.25 -16.52
CA ASP A 72 11.42 -7.76 -17.77
C ASP A 72 10.44 -7.93 -18.95
N GLY A 73 9.53 -8.91 -18.84
CA GLY A 73 8.37 -9.09 -19.72
C GLY A 73 7.21 -8.12 -19.48
N GLY A 74 7.34 -7.16 -18.57
CA GLY A 74 6.30 -6.18 -18.24
C GLY A 74 5.25 -6.68 -17.25
N GLY A 75 5.59 -7.67 -16.43
CA GLY A 75 4.72 -8.21 -15.40
C GLY A 75 4.29 -7.17 -14.36
N THR A 76 3.00 -7.14 -14.06
CA THR A 76 2.40 -6.27 -13.02
C THR A 76 1.40 -7.05 -12.18
N VAL A 77 1.15 -6.55 -10.97
CA VAL A 77 0.01 -6.96 -10.15
C VAL A 77 -0.97 -5.80 -10.10
N GLU A 78 -2.12 -5.97 -10.74
CA GLU A 78 -3.24 -5.04 -10.61
C GLU A 78 -4.01 -5.36 -9.34
N VAL A 79 -4.17 -4.35 -8.49
CA VAL A 79 -4.89 -4.46 -7.22
C VAL A 79 -6.22 -3.76 -7.38
N ALA A 80 -7.27 -4.55 -7.60
CA ALA A 80 -8.62 -4.04 -7.82
C ALA A 80 -9.18 -3.42 -6.54
N SER A 81 -8.94 -4.07 -5.40
CA SER A 81 -9.32 -3.56 -4.09
C SER A 81 -8.40 -4.05 -2.98
N ILE A 82 -8.22 -3.20 -1.98
CA ILE A 82 -7.73 -3.50 -0.65
C ILE A 82 -8.72 -2.88 0.32
N GLU A 83 -9.09 -3.64 1.36
CA GLU A 83 -9.70 -3.10 2.57
C GLU A 83 -8.87 -3.53 3.78
N LEU A 84 -8.53 -2.59 4.64
CA LEU A 84 -7.69 -2.81 5.82
C LEU A 84 -8.30 -2.11 7.03
N GLN A 85 -8.43 -2.85 8.14
CA GLN A 85 -8.84 -2.36 9.44
C GLN A 85 -7.72 -2.57 10.44
N TRP A 86 -7.19 -1.48 10.99
CA TRP A 86 -6.08 -1.55 11.93
C TRP A 86 -6.25 -0.46 13.00
N ASN A 87 -6.71 -0.86 14.18
CA ASN A 87 -7.03 0.04 15.28
C ASN A 87 -8.03 1.12 14.83
N THR A 88 -7.66 2.40 14.88
CA THR A 88 -8.52 3.52 14.47
C THR A 88 -8.59 3.68 12.96
N LEU A 89 -7.63 3.11 12.21
CA LEU A 89 -7.56 3.28 10.76
C LEU A 89 -8.50 2.33 10.02
N ARG A 90 -9.18 2.89 9.03
CA ARG A 90 -9.92 2.15 8.00
C ARG A 90 -9.42 2.64 6.65
N ILE A 91 -8.78 1.76 5.89
CA ILE A 91 -8.15 2.08 4.62
C ILE A 91 -8.83 1.27 3.53
N THR A 92 -9.23 1.94 2.45
CA THR A 92 -9.51 1.29 1.17
C THR A 92 -8.56 1.79 0.12
N ALA A 93 -8.11 0.91 -0.78
CA ALA A 93 -7.16 1.27 -1.81
C ALA A 93 -7.35 0.44 -3.08
N ASN A 94 -6.88 0.99 -4.19
CA ASN A 94 -6.68 0.27 -5.45
C ASN A 94 -5.42 0.81 -6.11
N GLY A 95 -4.76 0.01 -6.93
CA GLY A 95 -3.48 0.43 -7.50
C GLY A 95 -2.78 -0.66 -8.29
N THR A 96 -1.50 -0.43 -8.53
CA THR A 96 -0.66 -1.34 -9.30
C THR A 96 0.67 -1.51 -8.57
N LEU A 97 1.15 -2.75 -8.55
CA LEU A 97 2.45 -3.16 -8.05
C LEU A 97 3.26 -3.77 -9.20
N ALA A 98 4.57 -3.62 -9.14
CA ALA A 98 5.55 -4.27 -9.99
C ALA A 98 6.80 -4.61 -9.15
N LEU A 99 7.82 -5.16 -9.81
CA LEU A 99 9.14 -5.34 -9.21
C LEU A 99 10.14 -4.35 -9.82
N ASP A 100 11.01 -3.79 -8.99
CA ASP A 100 12.09 -2.91 -9.42
C ASP A 100 13.34 -3.70 -9.89
N GLY A 101 14.43 -2.98 -10.14
CA GLY A 101 15.70 -3.56 -10.61
C GLY A 101 16.31 -4.58 -9.64
N GLU A 102 16.04 -4.45 -8.34
CA GLU A 102 16.51 -5.34 -7.27
C GLU A 102 15.45 -6.40 -6.89
N LEU A 103 14.44 -6.56 -7.74
CA LEU A 103 13.27 -7.42 -7.51
C LEU A 103 12.53 -7.07 -6.22
N GLN A 104 12.57 -5.81 -5.78
CA GLN A 104 11.75 -5.34 -4.67
C GLN A 104 10.43 -4.79 -5.18
N PRO A 105 9.33 -4.92 -4.40
CA PRO A 105 8.05 -4.36 -4.82
C PRO A 105 8.13 -2.83 -4.94
N VAL A 106 7.57 -2.32 -6.03
CA VAL A 106 7.36 -0.89 -6.29
C VAL A 106 5.92 -0.68 -6.75
N GLY A 107 5.25 0.37 -6.29
CA GLY A 107 3.87 0.60 -6.68
C GLY A 107 3.25 1.88 -6.15
N SER A 108 2.03 2.13 -6.62
CA SER A 108 1.25 3.31 -6.27
C SER A 108 -0.22 2.94 -6.13
N PHE A 109 -0.85 3.51 -5.11
CA PHE A 109 -2.21 3.21 -4.72
C PHE A 109 -2.98 4.51 -4.52
N ALA A 110 -4.16 4.60 -5.13
CA ALA A 110 -5.16 5.58 -4.75
C ALA A 110 -5.84 5.06 -3.47
N THR A 111 -5.78 5.83 -2.38
CA THR A 111 -6.30 5.37 -1.09
C THR A 111 -7.30 6.33 -0.51
N ARG A 112 -8.28 5.78 0.21
CA ARG A 112 -9.22 6.48 1.07
C ARG A 112 -8.99 6.02 2.49
N ILE A 113 -8.75 6.96 3.39
CA ILE A 113 -8.40 6.66 4.78
C ILE A 113 -9.36 7.40 5.71
N ALA A 114 -9.99 6.66 6.61
CA ALA A 114 -10.69 7.19 7.78
C ALA A 114 -9.87 6.93 9.05
N GLY A 115 -10.11 7.74 10.08
CA GLY A 115 -9.42 7.60 11.38
C GLY A 115 -8.06 8.29 11.48
N LEU A 116 -7.66 9.09 10.48
CA LEU A 116 -6.38 9.80 10.50
C LEU A 116 -6.27 10.82 11.65
N GLU A 117 -7.37 11.42 12.09
CA GLU A 117 -7.36 12.36 13.23
C GLU A 117 -6.99 11.65 14.54
N ASP A 118 -7.57 10.47 14.78
CA ASP A 118 -7.25 9.65 15.94
C ASP A 118 -5.81 9.13 15.85
N PHE A 119 -5.35 8.77 14.65
CA PHE A 119 -3.97 8.39 14.40
C PHE A 119 -2.98 9.53 14.69
N ILE A 120 -3.27 10.76 14.24
CA ILE A 120 -2.47 11.95 14.57
C ILE A 120 -2.45 12.19 16.08
N THR A 121 -3.59 12.05 16.74
CA THR A 121 -3.69 12.19 18.21
C THR A 121 -2.85 11.15 18.93
N ALA A 122 -2.91 9.88 18.51
CA ALA A 122 -2.09 8.81 19.10
C ALA A 122 -0.59 9.04 18.87
N MET A 123 -0.20 9.55 17.70
CA MET A 123 1.19 9.93 17.44
C MET A 123 1.67 11.10 18.31
N GLU A 124 0.81 12.09 18.56
CA GLU A 124 1.11 13.22 19.45
C GLU A 124 1.24 12.77 20.91
N GLU A 125 0.28 12.00 21.41
CA GLU A 125 0.28 11.47 22.79
C GLU A 125 1.44 10.48 23.02
N GLY A 126 1.82 9.71 21.98
CA GLY A 126 2.96 8.81 21.99
C GLY A 126 4.32 9.51 21.84
N GLY A 127 4.34 10.83 21.61
CA GLY A 127 5.56 11.61 21.43
C GLY A 127 6.26 11.42 20.08
N VAL A 128 5.61 10.75 19.12
CA VAL A 128 6.09 10.58 17.74
C VAL A 128 5.98 11.90 16.96
N LEU A 129 4.91 12.66 17.20
CA LEU A 129 4.74 14.02 16.67
C LEU A 129 4.80 15.05 17.80
N SER A 130 5.46 16.18 17.53
CA SER A 130 5.33 17.36 18.39
C SER A 130 3.93 17.98 18.23
N SER A 131 3.44 18.72 19.23
CA SER A 131 2.15 19.41 19.11
C SER A 131 2.07 20.41 17.95
N SER A 132 3.21 21.01 17.58
CA SER A 132 3.29 21.88 16.40
C SER A 132 3.09 21.08 15.11
N ASP A 133 3.78 19.94 14.98
CA ASP A 133 3.67 19.09 13.80
C ASP A 133 2.29 18.43 13.70
N ALA A 134 1.72 18.01 14.83
CA ALA A 134 0.36 17.51 14.90
C ALA A 134 -0.65 18.57 14.44
N SER A 135 -0.51 19.83 14.88
CA SER A 135 -1.38 20.93 14.43
C SER A 135 -1.30 21.14 12.91
N ILE A 136 -0.09 21.12 12.33
CA ILE A 136 0.11 21.22 10.88
C ILE A 136 -0.52 20.02 10.16
N ALA A 137 -0.37 18.81 10.70
CA ALA A 137 -0.96 17.59 10.16
C ALA A 137 -2.49 17.67 10.15
N ARG A 138 -3.13 18.15 11.23
CA ARG A 138 -4.58 18.33 11.32
C ARG A 138 -5.10 19.35 10.32
N ILE A 139 -4.41 20.48 10.13
CA ILE A 139 -4.75 21.48 9.11
C ILE A 139 -4.65 20.85 7.71
N THR A 140 -3.57 20.13 7.43
CA THR A 140 -3.35 19.45 6.14
C THR A 140 -4.44 18.41 5.90
N LEU A 141 -4.79 17.63 6.92
CA LEU A 141 -5.86 16.64 6.89
C LEU A 141 -7.19 17.31 6.57
N ALA A 142 -7.53 18.42 7.21
CA ALA A 142 -8.77 19.15 6.94
C ALA A 142 -8.89 19.63 5.49
N VAL A 143 -7.77 19.94 4.82
CA VAL A 143 -7.74 20.31 3.40
C VAL A 143 -7.90 19.09 2.49
N LEU A 144 -7.32 17.95 2.85
CA LEU A 144 -7.34 16.71 2.06
C LEU A 144 -8.60 15.87 2.27
N THR A 145 -9.30 16.10 3.38
CA THR A 145 -10.49 15.35 3.75
C THR A 145 -11.69 15.86 2.99
N ARG A 146 -12.40 14.95 2.34
CA ARG A 146 -13.70 15.24 1.75
C ARG A 146 -14.79 14.69 2.67
N ALA A 147 -15.91 15.39 2.76
CA ALA A 147 -17.11 14.84 3.36
C ALA A 147 -17.52 13.60 2.57
N SER A 148 -17.95 12.55 3.26
CA SER A 148 -18.41 11.35 2.57
C SER A 148 -19.83 11.57 2.07
N ASP A 149 -20.09 11.30 0.79
CA ASP A 149 -21.40 11.47 0.16
C ASP A 149 -22.47 10.52 0.76
N ASP A 150 -22.03 9.44 1.41
CA ASP A 150 -22.85 8.42 2.07
C ASP A 150 -23.19 8.72 3.54
N GLY A 151 -22.80 9.90 4.06
CA GLY A 151 -22.96 10.25 5.47
C GLY A 151 -22.03 9.49 6.43
N GLY A 152 -21.07 8.74 5.90
CA GLY A 152 -20.02 8.07 6.66
C GLY A 152 -18.97 9.04 7.22
N PRO A 153 -18.01 8.54 8.03
CA PRO A 153 -16.95 9.37 8.60
C PRO A 153 -16.15 10.04 7.47
N PRO A 154 -15.60 11.26 7.71
CA PRO A 154 -14.77 11.95 6.72
C PRO A 154 -13.58 11.08 6.29
N ARG A 155 -13.25 11.10 4.99
CA ARG A 155 -12.14 10.30 4.43
C ARG A 155 -11.16 11.21 3.71
N ALA A 156 -9.87 10.95 3.90
CA ALA A 156 -8.83 11.60 3.13
C ALA A 156 -8.49 10.76 1.90
N GLU A 157 -8.46 11.39 0.73
CA GLU A 157 -7.99 10.77 -0.51
C GLU A 157 -6.51 11.11 -0.70
N ILE A 158 -5.63 10.19 -0.34
CA ILE A 158 -4.18 10.42 -0.36
C ILE A 158 -3.49 9.24 -1.06
N PRO A 159 -2.56 9.47 -2.01
CA PRO A 159 -1.83 8.37 -2.61
C PRO A 159 -0.88 7.73 -1.60
N ILE A 160 -0.84 6.40 -1.62
CA ILE A 160 0.22 5.62 -0.97
C ILE A 160 1.17 5.12 -2.05
N THR A 161 2.47 5.31 -1.83
CA THR A 161 3.50 4.74 -2.71
C THR A 161 4.38 3.77 -1.95
N LEU A 162 4.88 2.77 -2.67
CA LEU A 162 5.94 1.90 -2.21
C LEU A 162 7.09 2.04 -3.21
N GLN A 163 8.21 2.58 -2.76
CA GLN A 163 9.41 2.75 -3.57
C GLN A 163 10.64 2.69 -2.66
N ASP A 164 11.73 2.10 -3.14
CA ASP A 164 12.97 1.93 -2.36
C ASP A 164 12.72 1.27 -0.99
N ARG A 165 11.74 0.35 -0.95
CA ARG A 165 11.21 -0.32 0.25
C ARG A 165 10.53 0.60 1.28
N ILE A 166 10.25 1.86 0.94
CA ILE A 166 9.57 2.79 1.85
C ILE A 166 8.11 2.92 1.42
N VAL A 167 7.20 2.63 2.35
CA VAL A 167 5.77 2.95 2.20
C VAL A 167 5.56 4.40 2.63
N ARG A 168 4.99 5.21 1.75
CA ARG A 168 4.76 6.63 1.99
C ARG A 168 3.29 6.99 1.83
N LEU A 169 2.82 7.90 2.67
CA LEU A 169 1.54 8.58 2.52
C LEU A 169 1.83 10.02 2.08
N GLY A 170 1.72 10.29 0.77
CA GLY A 170 2.24 11.53 0.19
C GLY A 170 3.72 11.77 0.56
N PRO A 171 4.08 12.90 1.21
CA PRO A 171 5.47 13.18 1.60
C PRO A 171 5.90 12.51 2.92
N VAL A 172 5.03 11.77 3.60
CA VAL A 172 5.32 11.18 4.92
C VAL A 172 5.75 9.72 4.76
N ALA A 173 6.91 9.36 5.28
CA ALA A 173 7.33 7.95 5.37
C ALA A 173 6.60 7.28 6.53
N LEU A 174 5.90 6.18 6.26
CA LEU A 174 5.17 5.43 7.27
C LEU A 174 6.02 4.31 7.86
N ILE A 175 6.62 3.51 6.98
CA ILE A 175 7.36 2.30 7.34
C ILE A 175 8.39 1.99 6.25
N GLN A 176 9.53 1.44 6.67
CA GLN A 176 10.52 0.86 5.76
C GLN A 176 10.45 -0.66 5.84
N LEU A 177 10.20 -1.32 4.70
CA LEU A 177 10.14 -2.75 4.59
C LEU A 177 11.55 -3.37 4.56
N PRO A 178 11.75 -4.53 5.20
CA PRO A 178 12.97 -5.31 5.02
C PRO A 178 13.10 -5.73 3.55
N PRO A 179 14.33 -5.92 3.03
CA PRO A 179 14.50 -6.42 1.68
C PRO A 179 13.97 -7.86 1.60
N ILE A 180 13.26 -8.16 0.51
CA ILE A 180 12.89 -9.53 0.17
C ILE A 180 14.13 -10.20 -0.42
N VAL A 181 14.55 -11.30 0.22
CA VAL A 181 15.58 -12.18 -0.31
C VAL A 181 14.88 -13.32 -1.03
N TRP A 182 14.95 -13.30 -2.36
CA TRP A 182 14.44 -14.36 -3.21
C TRP A 182 15.44 -15.52 -3.26
N GLU A 183 14.94 -16.76 -3.30
CA GLU A 183 15.76 -17.97 -3.43
C GLU A 183 16.08 -18.31 -4.90
#